data_AF-A0A7J6V987-F1
#
_entry.id   AF-A0A7J6V987-F1
#
_cell.length_a   1.000
_cell.length_b   1.000
_cell.length_c   1.000
_cell.angle_alpha   90.00
_cell.angle_beta   90.00
_cell.angle_gamma   90.00
#
_symmetry.space_group_name_H-M   'P 1'
#
loop_
_entity.id
_entity.type
_entity.pdbx_description
1 polymer ?
#
loop_
_entity_poly.entity_id
_entity_poly.type
_entity_poly.pdbx_seq_one_letter_code
_entity_poly.pdbx_strand_id
1 'polypeptide(L)'
;MMGEIDTKPIESVQTALSLFGEKVDQRKYRSTDSECKQRSEEWELMLTDLANYKVQVEVKEYAHKQALLKLESYSVTIDELSFQLKNFETERDQLIGDCREARTQIAELEYKVKEISYLLLEAGSAQEQLVHVINKLNVTQEGLHNVKAELATSEESKVSAMTQVEILETAVKLEREKSEELLRHVSELNEAVCQLKLTTIDAEKENFRILADEEDIIHMGNMEAVKAREQLEETREQIDMLQESENQLLAQSLFIESLQSELKQEKEFHSSFEQAASNDIDDMNQVRSELDLFERVNSDQASHIKSMETELRELRSELNNSKEEASYLSHGIEALTSEIEKAKNEMNEVSRRESEAQVEIALLKAEIHIGRSEIAAAEAAEARANSVKSGLYLAVKQLAIEAGEAKKETKMLKFEMEIAKEETGSFASVNQAEKAAETGSFTIVNLKAAECMQDLKVVKNEEPTSQVGVYIDDTNNSQITITMGEYESLIQKAHKANQVQQSQPEVATEPVETDSVFELHDLKKELEAAKVEIEKLRSVAVQAMNKAEQAEKAKMAIEGQLRNWREHKQNRRAAAIASLREESIAREINSPQNYNPKYEMTPKVYLPLSKILNMKV
;
A
#
# COMPACT_ATOMS: atom_id res chain seq x y z
N MET A 1 42.26 -24.85 -72.25
CA MET A 1 42.14 -25.02 -73.71
C MET A 1 43.53 -25.31 -74.25
N MET A 2 43.73 -26.41 -74.97
CA MET A 2 44.96 -26.63 -75.74
C MET A 2 44.85 -25.86 -77.06
N GLY A 3 45.95 -25.24 -77.50
CA GLY A 3 46.04 -24.71 -78.86
C GLY A 3 46.58 -25.80 -79.80
N GLU A 4 45.89 -26.05 -80.90
CA GLU A 4 46.34 -26.95 -81.96
C GLU A 4 47.58 -26.36 -82.67
N ILE A 5 48.55 -27.21 -83.01
CA ILE A 5 49.74 -26.81 -83.78
C ILE A 5 49.54 -27.28 -85.22
N ASP A 6 49.44 -26.32 -86.17
CA ASP A 6 49.39 -26.59 -87.61
C ASP A 6 50.76 -27.06 -88.13
N THR A 7 51.04 -28.36 -88.05
CA THR A 7 52.26 -28.97 -88.60
C THR A 7 52.05 -29.43 -90.04
N LYS A 8 52.37 -28.58 -91.01
CA LYS A 8 52.53 -29.01 -92.41
C LYS A 8 53.82 -29.82 -92.57
N PRO A 9 53.82 -30.93 -93.33
CA PRO A 9 55.01 -31.75 -93.51
C PRO A 9 55.98 -31.07 -94.48
N ILE A 10 57.27 -31.00 -94.11
CA ILE A 10 58.34 -30.54 -94.99
C ILE A 10 58.84 -31.76 -95.78
N GLU A 11 58.84 -31.64 -97.11
CA GLU A 11 59.16 -32.72 -98.04
C GLU A 11 60.67 -33.03 -98.12
N SER A 12 60.98 -34.17 -98.75
CA SER A 12 62.32 -34.78 -98.80
C SER A 12 63.40 -33.88 -99.42
N VAL A 13 64.58 -33.90 -98.80
CA VAL A 13 65.84 -33.23 -99.24
C VAL A 13 66.34 -33.75 -100.61
N GLN A 14 65.72 -34.79 -101.16
CA GLN A 14 66.11 -35.45 -102.40
C GLN A 14 65.80 -34.63 -103.69
N THR A 15 65.02 -33.55 -103.60
CA THR A 15 64.58 -32.75 -104.75
C THR A 15 65.46 -31.52 -105.06
N ALA A 16 66.42 -31.18 -104.19
CA ALA A 16 67.25 -29.97 -104.32
C ALA A 16 68.53 -30.14 -105.18
N LEU A 17 68.85 -31.36 -105.61
CA LEU A 17 70.04 -31.64 -106.44
C LEU A 17 69.79 -31.60 -107.96
N SER A 18 68.61 -31.13 -108.40
CA SER A 18 68.18 -31.14 -109.80
C SER A 18 68.21 -29.76 -110.49
N LEU A 19 69.16 -28.88 -110.12
CA LEU A 19 69.24 -27.51 -110.68
C LEU A 19 70.60 -27.12 -111.29
N PHE A 20 71.56 -28.06 -111.39
CA PHE A 20 72.81 -27.89 -112.13
C PHE A 20 72.97 -28.95 -113.23
N GLY A 21 71.97 -29.02 -114.09
CA GLY A 21 72.07 -29.65 -115.40
C GLY A 21 72.81 -28.76 -116.40
N GLU A 22 73.97 -29.24 -116.85
CA GLU A 22 74.17 -29.58 -118.27
C GLU A 22 73.95 -28.49 -119.33
N LYS A 23 75.05 -27.97 -119.89
CA LYS A 23 75.15 -27.66 -121.33
C LYS A 23 76.48 -28.08 -121.92
N VAL A 24 76.41 -29.13 -122.72
CA VAL A 24 77.40 -29.59 -123.69
C VAL A 24 77.07 -28.92 -125.04
N ASP A 25 78.03 -28.33 -125.76
CA ASP A 25 78.56 -28.87 -127.03
C ASP A 25 79.42 -27.92 -127.90
N GLN A 26 80.43 -28.54 -128.52
CA GLN A 26 81.06 -28.28 -129.83
C GLN A 26 80.78 -26.97 -130.63
N ARG A 27 81.86 -26.32 -131.12
CA ARG A 27 82.39 -26.57 -132.50
C ARG A 27 83.72 -25.87 -132.81
N LYS A 28 84.48 -26.52 -133.70
CA LYS A 28 85.67 -25.97 -134.39
C LYS A 28 85.20 -25.13 -135.59
N TYR A 29 85.84 -23.98 -135.86
CA TYR A 29 86.61 -23.75 -137.11
C TYR A 29 87.30 -22.37 -137.12
N ARG A 30 88.58 -22.41 -137.51
CA ARG A 30 89.51 -21.31 -137.83
C ARG A 30 88.90 -20.22 -138.73
N SER A 31 89.15 -18.94 -138.40
CA SER A 31 89.43 -17.84 -139.36
C SER A 31 90.02 -16.59 -138.66
N THR A 32 90.81 -15.81 -139.39
CA THR A 32 91.67 -14.69 -138.94
C THR A 32 90.96 -13.33 -138.82
N ASP A 33 91.54 -12.45 -137.99
CA ASP A 33 91.35 -10.99 -137.89
C ASP A 33 89.94 -10.43 -137.59
N SER A 34 89.68 -10.10 -136.30
CA SER A 34 88.95 -8.88 -135.85
C SER A 34 88.78 -8.78 -134.30
N GLU A 35 89.72 -9.26 -133.48
CA GLU A 35 89.52 -9.41 -132.01
C GLU A 35 89.55 -8.12 -131.16
N CYS A 36 89.64 -6.91 -131.76
CA CYS A 36 89.97 -5.70 -131.00
C CYS A 36 88.77 -4.97 -130.36
N LYS A 37 87.54 -5.14 -130.87
CA LYS A 37 86.35 -4.44 -130.32
C LYS A 37 85.63 -5.22 -129.22
N GLN A 38 85.39 -6.51 -129.46
CA GLN A 38 84.60 -7.37 -128.57
C GLN A 38 85.22 -7.51 -127.17
N ARG A 39 86.55 -7.63 -127.09
CA ARG A 39 87.31 -7.67 -125.82
C ARG A 39 87.20 -6.39 -124.98
N SER A 40 86.91 -5.24 -125.61
CA SER A 40 86.71 -3.97 -124.90
C SER A 40 85.32 -3.91 -124.27
N GLU A 41 84.30 -4.32 -125.02
CA GLU A 41 82.91 -4.37 -124.59
C GLU A 41 82.71 -5.41 -123.45
N GLU A 42 83.41 -6.55 -123.52
CA GLU A 42 83.44 -7.57 -122.45
C GLU A 42 84.09 -7.05 -121.14
N TRP A 43 85.16 -6.27 -121.24
CA TRP A 43 85.81 -5.68 -120.05
C TRP A 43 84.96 -4.57 -119.41
N GLU A 44 84.30 -3.76 -120.23
CA GLU A 44 83.37 -2.74 -119.77
C GLU A 44 82.13 -3.36 -119.10
N LEU A 45 81.60 -4.45 -119.66
CA LEU A 45 80.55 -5.26 -119.02
C LEU A 45 81.00 -5.78 -117.64
N MET A 46 82.18 -6.42 -117.55
CA MET A 46 82.70 -6.90 -116.26
C MET A 46 82.93 -5.78 -115.23
N LEU A 47 83.33 -4.57 -115.66
CA LEU A 47 83.41 -3.41 -114.77
C LEU A 47 82.03 -2.96 -114.28
N THR A 48 81.01 -2.96 -115.14
CA THR A 48 79.63 -2.65 -114.73
C THR A 48 79.05 -3.72 -113.81
N ASP A 49 79.32 -5.00 -114.05
CA ASP A 49 78.91 -6.10 -113.17
C ASP A 49 79.61 -6.02 -111.81
N LEU A 50 80.91 -5.72 -111.77
CA LEU A 50 81.63 -5.51 -110.51
C LEU A 50 81.08 -4.33 -109.72
N ALA A 51 80.71 -3.23 -110.38
CA ALA A 51 80.02 -2.10 -109.74
C ALA A 51 78.62 -2.50 -109.22
N ASN A 52 77.85 -3.27 -110.01
CA ASN A 52 76.54 -3.80 -109.60
C ASN A 52 76.65 -4.74 -108.39
N TYR A 53 77.61 -5.65 -108.38
CA TYR A 53 77.87 -6.54 -107.25
C TYR A 53 78.30 -5.77 -106.00
N LYS A 54 79.12 -4.72 -106.15
CA LYS A 54 79.49 -3.85 -105.03
C LYS A 54 78.26 -3.15 -104.43
N VAL A 55 77.39 -2.55 -105.25
CA VAL A 55 76.14 -1.92 -104.77
C VAL A 55 75.21 -2.95 -104.13
N GLN A 56 75.10 -4.15 -104.67
CA GLN A 56 74.31 -5.23 -104.05
C GLN A 56 74.88 -5.67 -102.69
N VAL A 57 76.20 -5.72 -102.53
CA VAL A 57 76.85 -6.01 -101.25
C VAL A 57 76.59 -4.87 -100.26
N GLU A 58 76.78 -3.61 -100.65
CA GLU A 58 76.52 -2.44 -99.79
C GLU A 58 75.05 -2.35 -99.35
N VAL A 59 74.09 -2.64 -100.24
CA VAL A 59 72.65 -2.71 -99.92
C VAL A 59 72.34 -3.87 -98.97
N LYS A 60 72.94 -5.05 -99.17
CA LYS A 60 72.77 -6.21 -98.26
C LYS A 60 73.42 -5.97 -96.91
N GLU A 61 74.60 -5.34 -96.86
CA GLU A 61 75.25 -4.93 -95.62
C GLU A 61 74.43 -3.89 -94.86
N TYR A 62 73.85 -2.90 -95.56
CA TYR A 62 72.97 -1.91 -94.95
C TYR A 62 71.71 -2.57 -94.38
N ALA A 63 71.07 -3.46 -95.15
CA ALA A 63 69.91 -4.23 -94.69
C ALA A 63 70.26 -5.13 -93.48
N HIS A 64 71.45 -5.75 -93.47
CA HIS A 64 71.94 -6.54 -92.35
C HIS A 64 72.20 -5.69 -91.10
N LYS A 65 72.88 -4.54 -91.24
CA LYS A 65 73.07 -3.56 -90.15
C LYS A 65 71.73 -3.07 -89.59
N GLN A 66 70.76 -2.78 -90.45
CA GLN A 66 69.41 -2.37 -90.03
C GLN A 66 68.65 -3.51 -89.34
N ALA A 67 68.82 -4.76 -89.77
CA ALA A 67 68.25 -5.93 -89.12
C ALA A 67 68.87 -6.19 -87.74
N LEU A 68 70.18 -6.01 -87.59
CA LEU A 68 70.88 -6.10 -86.30
C LEU A 68 70.37 -5.03 -85.31
N LEU A 69 70.25 -3.77 -85.74
CA LEU A 69 69.69 -2.70 -84.88
C LEU A 69 68.25 -2.98 -84.46
N LYS A 70 67.42 -3.57 -85.35
CA LYS A 70 66.07 -4.02 -84.97
C LYS A 70 66.11 -5.16 -83.96
N LEU A 71 66.95 -6.17 -84.17
CA LEU A 71 67.11 -7.30 -83.25
C LEU A 71 67.57 -6.84 -81.86
N GLU A 72 68.54 -5.93 -81.79
CA GLU A 72 69.02 -5.31 -80.55
C GLU A 72 67.89 -4.52 -79.86
N SER A 73 67.13 -3.71 -80.62
CA SER A 73 65.97 -3.00 -80.07
C SER A 73 64.89 -3.96 -79.53
N TYR A 74 64.65 -5.10 -80.20
CA TYR A 74 63.73 -6.12 -79.71
C TYR A 74 64.26 -6.81 -78.45
N SER A 75 65.56 -7.12 -78.37
CA SER A 75 66.18 -7.67 -77.16
C SER A 75 65.93 -6.77 -75.95
N VAL A 76 66.25 -5.47 -76.07
CA VAL A 76 66.03 -4.50 -74.98
C VAL A 76 64.56 -4.43 -74.57
N THR A 77 63.61 -4.46 -75.52
CA THR A 77 62.17 -4.48 -75.16
C THR A 77 61.72 -5.77 -74.48
N ILE A 78 62.33 -6.92 -74.82
CA ILE A 78 62.05 -8.21 -74.17
C ILE A 78 62.60 -8.21 -72.74
N ASP A 79 63.82 -7.70 -72.54
CA ASP A 79 64.45 -7.60 -71.23
C ASP A 79 63.66 -6.69 -70.26
N GLU A 80 63.20 -5.53 -70.75
CA GLU A 80 62.33 -4.61 -69.99
C GLU A 80 60.98 -5.25 -69.62
N LEU A 81 60.30 -5.90 -70.58
CA LEU A 81 59.03 -6.60 -70.31
C LEU A 81 59.22 -7.77 -69.35
N SER A 82 60.36 -8.48 -69.42
CA SER A 82 60.71 -9.56 -68.49
C SER A 82 60.94 -9.03 -67.07
N PHE A 83 61.60 -7.89 -66.93
CA PHE A 83 61.77 -7.20 -65.64
C PHE A 83 60.42 -6.76 -65.06
N GLN A 84 59.55 -6.14 -65.86
CA GLN A 84 58.21 -5.75 -65.42
C GLN A 84 57.35 -6.96 -65.02
N LEU A 85 57.37 -8.04 -65.80
CA LEU A 85 56.67 -9.29 -65.47
C LEU A 85 57.13 -9.83 -64.11
N LYS A 86 58.44 -9.90 -63.88
CA LYS A 86 59.01 -10.37 -62.60
C LYS A 86 58.58 -9.49 -61.42
N ASN A 87 58.50 -8.18 -61.60
CA ASN A 87 58.01 -7.26 -60.56
C ASN A 87 56.52 -7.54 -60.25
N PHE A 88 55.66 -7.68 -61.26
CA PHE A 88 54.25 -8.03 -61.08
C PHE A 88 54.05 -9.42 -60.45
N GLU A 89 54.91 -10.39 -60.75
CA GLU A 89 54.90 -11.70 -60.08
C GLU A 89 55.21 -11.55 -58.57
N THR A 90 56.21 -10.75 -58.20
CA THR A 90 56.52 -10.49 -56.79
C THR A 90 55.41 -9.71 -56.06
N GLU A 91 54.78 -8.73 -56.71
CA GLU A 91 53.66 -7.98 -56.14
C GLU A 91 52.42 -8.88 -55.94
N ARG A 92 52.08 -9.70 -56.95
CA ARG A 92 51.01 -10.71 -56.85
C ARG A 92 51.24 -11.66 -55.68
N ASP A 93 52.47 -12.17 -55.54
CA ASP A 93 52.79 -13.15 -54.51
C ASP A 93 52.77 -12.54 -53.10
N GLN A 94 53.17 -11.26 -52.96
CA GLN A 94 52.97 -10.48 -51.74
C GLN A 94 51.47 -10.34 -51.39
N LEU A 95 50.64 -9.90 -52.34
CA LEU A 95 49.20 -9.75 -52.13
C LEU A 95 48.50 -11.07 -51.77
N ILE A 96 48.97 -12.20 -52.30
CA ILE A 96 48.50 -13.54 -51.91
C ILE A 96 48.90 -13.87 -50.46
N GLY A 97 50.08 -13.45 -50.01
CA GLY A 97 50.53 -13.50 -48.62
C GLY A 97 49.62 -12.70 -47.69
N ASP A 98 49.42 -11.42 -47.98
CA ASP A 98 48.57 -10.50 -47.21
C ASP A 98 47.12 -11.04 -47.12
N CYS A 99 46.58 -11.55 -48.24
CA CYS A 99 45.25 -12.18 -48.27
C CYS A 99 45.17 -13.45 -47.42
N ARG A 100 46.26 -14.20 -47.25
CA ARG A 100 46.31 -15.39 -46.39
C ARG A 100 46.30 -14.97 -44.91
N GLU A 101 47.09 -13.97 -44.55
CA GLU A 101 47.13 -13.44 -43.19
C GLU A 101 45.78 -12.86 -42.76
N ALA A 102 45.17 -12.04 -43.61
CA ALA A 102 43.83 -11.48 -43.36
C ALA A 102 42.78 -12.59 -43.13
N ARG A 103 42.83 -13.70 -43.87
CA ARG A 103 41.94 -14.86 -43.64
C ARG A 103 42.18 -15.53 -42.29
N THR A 104 43.43 -15.65 -41.84
CA THR A 104 43.72 -16.21 -40.51
C THR A 104 43.22 -15.31 -39.38
N GLN A 105 43.40 -13.98 -39.51
CA GLN A 105 42.88 -13.00 -38.55
C GLN A 105 41.34 -13.02 -38.49
N ILE A 106 40.66 -13.11 -39.64
CA ILE A 106 39.19 -13.26 -39.70
C ILE A 106 38.74 -14.53 -38.98
N ALA A 107 39.39 -15.67 -39.22
CA ALA A 107 39.02 -16.94 -38.57
C ALA A 107 39.21 -16.89 -37.04
N GLU A 108 40.25 -16.22 -36.55
CA GLU A 108 40.47 -16.00 -35.12
C GLU A 108 39.40 -15.09 -34.50
N LEU A 109 39.02 -14.01 -35.19
CA LEU A 109 37.94 -13.12 -34.76
C LEU A 109 36.57 -13.82 -34.78
N GLU A 110 36.28 -14.64 -35.79
CA GLU A 110 35.06 -15.46 -35.83
C GLU A 110 35.00 -16.47 -34.68
N TYR A 111 36.13 -17.04 -34.27
CA TYR A 111 36.21 -17.91 -33.10
C TYR A 111 35.90 -17.13 -31.81
N LYS A 112 36.55 -15.98 -31.59
CA LYS A 112 36.30 -15.10 -30.44
C LYS A 112 34.84 -14.62 -30.38
N VAL A 113 34.22 -14.30 -31.51
CA VAL A 113 32.79 -13.92 -31.58
C VAL A 113 31.87 -15.09 -31.19
N LYS A 114 32.21 -16.34 -31.56
CA LYS A 114 31.45 -17.53 -31.13
C LYS A 114 31.61 -17.80 -29.64
N GLU A 115 32.82 -17.65 -29.10
CA GLU A 115 33.12 -17.77 -27.67
C GLU A 115 32.33 -16.72 -26.84
N ILE A 116 32.39 -15.45 -27.24
CA ILE A 116 31.60 -14.36 -26.60
C ILE A 116 30.09 -14.65 -26.71
N SER A 117 29.61 -15.14 -27.85
CA SER A 117 28.20 -15.53 -28.02
C SER A 117 27.76 -16.62 -27.05
N TYR A 118 28.62 -17.60 -26.78
CA TYR A 118 28.36 -18.66 -25.81
C TYR A 118 28.32 -18.12 -24.37
N LEU A 119 29.31 -17.30 -23.98
CA LEU A 119 29.37 -16.69 -22.65
C LEU A 119 28.17 -15.75 -22.39
N LEU A 120 27.70 -15.02 -23.41
CA LEU A 120 26.49 -14.19 -23.32
C LEU A 120 25.22 -15.03 -23.13
N LEU A 121 25.13 -16.20 -23.78
CA LEU A 121 24.00 -17.11 -23.61
C LEU A 121 23.99 -17.73 -22.20
N GLU A 122 25.16 -18.15 -21.69
CA GLU A 122 25.33 -18.67 -20.34
C GLU A 122 24.96 -17.61 -19.29
N ALA A 123 25.49 -16.39 -19.42
CA ALA A 123 25.16 -15.24 -18.55
C ALA A 123 23.66 -14.90 -18.59
N GLY A 124 23.02 -14.94 -19.76
CA GLY A 124 21.57 -14.77 -19.90
C GLY A 124 20.79 -15.84 -19.12
N SER A 125 21.18 -17.10 -19.23
CA SER A 125 20.54 -18.20 -18.49
C SER A 125 20.73 -18.08 -16.97
N ALA A 126 21.88 -17.59 -16.51
CA ALA A 126 22.13 -17.30 -15.10
C ALA A 126 21.27 -16.11 -14.61
N GLN A 127 21.08 -15.08 -15.43
CA GLN A 127 20.19 -13.96 -15.13
C GLN A 127 18.72 -14.40 -15.03
N GLU A 128 18.24 -15.28 -15.92
CA GLU A 128 16.89 -15.85 -15.85
C GLU A 128 16.68 -16.67 -14.56
N GLN A 129 17.67 -17.48 -14.16
CA GLN A 129 17.64 -18.22 -12.90
C GLN A 129 17.60 -17.28 -11.68
N LEU A 130 18.41 -16.20 -11.69
CA LEU A 130 18.42 -15.20 -10.63
C LEU A 130 17.06 -14.47 -10.52
N VAL A 131 16.44 -14.10 -11.64
CA VAL A 131 15.09 -13.51 -11.66
C VAL A 131 14.05 -14.49 -11.12
N HIS A 132 14.13 -15.78 -11.48
CA HIS A 132 13.26 -16.82 -10.92
C HIS A 132 13.43 -16.98 -9.39
N VAL A 133 14.66 -16.96 -8.89
CA VAL A 133 14.94 -17.02 -7.44
C VAL A 133 14.40 -15.78 -6.71
N ILE A 134 14.59 -14.58 -7.26
CA ILE A 134 14.03 -13.32 -6.71
C ILE A 134 12.49 -13.39 -6.67
N ASN A 135 11.85 -13.83 -7.75
CA ASN A 135 10.39 -13.96 -7.78
C ASN A 135 9.88 -14.96 -6.73
N LYS A 136 10.56 -16.10 -6.57
CA LYS A 136 10.23 -17.08 -5.51
C LYS A 136 10.43 -16.48 -4.11
N LEU A 137 11.51 -15.74 -3.88
CA LEU A 137 11.78 -15.05 -2.62
C LEU A 137 10.67 -14.05 -2.28
N ASN A 138 10.30 -13.19 -3.24
CA ASN A 138 9.23 -12.20 -3.10
C ASN A 138 7.90 -12.87 -2.73
N VAL A 139 7.51 -13.97 -3.41
CA VAL A 139 6.29 -14.73 -3.08
C VAL A 139 6.36 -15.33 -1.67
N THR A 140 7.50 -15.87 -1.24
CA THR A 140 7.65 -16.38 0.14
C THR A 140 7.64 -15.26 1.19
N GLN A 141 8.14 -14.07 0.85
CA GLN A 141 8.12 -12.91 1.73
C GLN A 141 6.71 -12.34 1.88
N GLU A 142 5.94 -12.23 0.79
CA GLU A 142 4.52 -11.86 0.82
C GLU A 142 3.70 -12.86 1.67
N GLY A 143 3.91 -14.16 1.48
CA GLY A 143 3.29 -15.20 2.31
C GLY A 143 3.63 -15.08 3.79
N LEU A 144 4.89 -14.76 4.14
CA LEU A 144 5.32 -14.52 5.52
C LEU A 144 4.65 -13.26 6.11
N HIS A 145 4.49 -12.19 5.33
CA HIS A 145 3.79 -10.98 5.77
C HIS A 145 2.31 -11.25 6.04
N ASN A 146 1.63 -12.03 5.20
CA ASN A 146 0.23 -12.42 5.40
C ASN A 146 0.06 -13.26 6.68
N VAL A 147 0.88 -14.30 6.87
CA VAL A 147 0.85 -15.13 8.10
C VAL A 147 1.16 -14.29 9.35
N LYS A 148 2.07 -13.30 9.26
CA LYS A 148 2.35 -12.38 10.36
C LYS A 148 1.16 -11.46 10.69
N ALA A 149 0.40 -11.03 9.69
CA ALA A 149 -0.83 -10.25 9.89
C ALA A 149 -1.95 -11.10 10.51
N GLU A 150 -2.14 -12.34 10.03
CA GLU A 150 -3.08 -13.31 10.62
C GLU A 150 -2.73 -13.68 12.07
N LEU A 151 -1.44 -13.80 12.39
CA LEU A 151 -0.98 -14.00 13.76
C LEU A 151 -1.33 -12.79 14.65
N ALA A 152 -1.08 -11.57 14.18
CA ALA A 152 -1.38 -10.35 14.94
C ALA A 152 -2.88 -10.18 15.23
N THR A 153 -3.75 -10.45 14.25
CA THR A 153 -5.22 -10.38 14.46
C THR A 153 -5.71 -11.51 15.37
N SER A 154 -5.11 -12.70 15.28
CA SER A 154 -5.36 -13.82 16.19
C SER A 154 -4.95 -13.47 17.63
N GLU A 155 -3.76 -12.90 17.82
CA GLU A 155 -3.26 -12.44 19.13
C GLU A 155 -4.14 -11.33 19.73
N GLU A 156 -4.55 -10.35 18.93
CA GLU A 156 -5.49 -9.30 19.37
C GLU A 156 -6.85 -9.89 19.79
N SER A 157 -7.40 -10.82 19.00
CA SER A 157 -8.65 -11.51 19.34
C SER A 157 -8.54 -12.32 20.63
N LYS A 158 -7.38 -12.96 20.86
CA LYS A 158 -7.08 -13.70 22.08
C LYS A 158 -6.96 -12.78 23.29
N VAL A 159 -6.31 -11.62 23.15
CA VAL A 159 -6.21 -10.62 24.22
C VAL A 159 -7.60 -10.08 24.57
N SER A 160 -8.43 -9.75 23.57
CA SER A 160 -9.82 -9.32 23.79
C SER A 160 -10.67 -10.39 24.50
N ALA A 161 -10.54 -11.66 24.10
CA ALA A 161 -11.20 -12.76 24.81
C ALA A 161 -10.69 -12.93 26.25
N MET A 162 -9.39 -12.74 26.49
CA MET A 162 -8.79 -12.83 27.83
C MET A 162 -9.26 -11.71 28.75
N THR A 163 -9.34 -10.46 28.28
CA THR A 163 -9.89 -9.34 29.08
C THR A 163 -11.37 -9.54 29.40
N GLN A 164 -12.16 -10.12 28.48
CA GLN A 164 -13.55 -10.51 28.79
C GLN A 164 -13.63 -11.59 29.86
N VAL A 165 -12.74 -12.60 29.83
CA VAL A 165 -12.66 -13.63 30.87
C VAL A 165 -12.27 -13.03 32.22
N GLU A 166 -11.29 -12.12 32.27
CA GLU A 166 -10.89 -11.41 33.49
C GLU A 166 -12.05 -10.58 34.08
N ILE A 167 -12.79 -9.84 33.24
CA ILE A 167 -13.99 -9.09 33.66
C ILE A 167 -15.04 -10.04 34.24
N LEU A 168 -15.34 -11.16 33.57
CA LEU A 168 -16.30 -12.15 34.06
C LEU A 168 -15.83 -12.82 35.37
N GLU A 169 -14.53 -13.10 35.53
CA GLU A 169 -13.97 -13.66 36.76
C GLU A 169 -14.11 -12.68 37.94
N THR A 170 -13.86 -11.38 37.73
CA THR A 170 -14.08 -10.37 38.78
C THR A 170 -15.57 -10.23 39.15
N ALA A 171 -16.48 -10.30 38.17
CA ALA A 171 -17.93 -10.27 38.41
C ALA A 171 -18.42 -11.50 39.18
N VAL A 172 -17.97 -12.71 38.80
CA VAL A 172 -18.27 -13.95 39.51
C VAL A 172 -17.69 -13.95 40.93
N LYS A 173 -16.50 -13.37 41.12
CA LYS A 173 -15.90 -13.20 42.45
C LYS A 173 -16.76 -12.31 43.35
N LEU A 174 -17.22 -11.17 42.84
CA LEU A 174 -18.08 -10.24 43.58
C LEU A 174 -19.44 -10.85 43.94
N GLU A 175 -20.09 -11.55 43.01
CA GLU A 175 -21.38 -12.21 43.31
C GLU A 175 -21.22 -13.38 44.29
N ARG A 176 -20.08 -14.10 44.24
CA ARG A 176 -19.74 -15.10 45.26
C ARG A 176 -19.59 -14.44 46.64
N GLU A 177 -18.78 -13.39 46.77
CA GLU A 177 -18.60 -12.66 48.05
C GLU A 177 -19.93 -12.12 48.60
N LYS A 178 -20.80 -11.60 47.73
CA LYS A 178 -22.16 -11.16 48.09
C LYS A 178 -23.08 -12.30 48.53
N SER A 179 -22.97 -13.49 47.93
CA SER A 179 -23.76 -14.65 48.33
C SER A 179 -23.24 -15.30 49.62
N GLU A 180 -21.93 -15.27 49.87
CA GLU A 180 -21.31 -15.62 51.16
C GLU A 180 -21.78 -14.68 52.28
N GLU A 181 -21.86 -13.37 52.02
CA GLU A 181 -22.37 -12.36 52.95
C GLU A 181 -23.88 -12.52 53.25
N LEU A 182 -24.68 -12.79 52.22
CA LEU A 182 -26.11 -13.14 52.40
C LEU A 182 -26.28 -14.41 53.24
N LEU A 183 -25.42 -15.42 53.03
CA LEU A 183 -25.44 -16.65 53.82
C LEU A 183 -25.11 -16.38 55.30
N ARG A 184 -24.11 -15.52 55.58
CA ARG A 184 -23.76 -15.07 56.93
C ARG A 184 -24.96 -14.42 57.63
N HIS A 185 -25.63 -13.48 56.96
CA HIS A 185 -26.83 -12.84 57.49
C HIS A 185 -28.00 -13.81 57.74
N VAL A 186 -28.19 -14.81 56.87
CA VAL A 186 -29.20 -15.86 57.08
C VAL A 186 -28.85 -16.71 58.31
N SER A 187 -27.58 -17.04 58.53
CA SER A 187 -27.13 -17.74 59.75
C SER A 187 -27.36 -16.90 61.01
N GLU A 188 -27.01 -15.62 61.01
CA GLU A 188 -27.23 -14.69 62.13
C GLU A 188 -28.71 -14.53 62.47
N LEU A 189 -29.57 -14.35 61.47
CA LEU A 189 -31.01 -14.26 61.66
C LEU A 189 -31.58 -15.56 62.22
N ASN A 190 -31.11 -16.72 61.74
CA ASN A 190 -31.55 -18.01 62.24
C ASN A 190 -31.10 -18.25 63.70
N GLU A 191 -29.90 -17.80 64.07
CA GLU A 191 -29.45 -17.81 65.47
C GLU A 191 -30.32 -16.91 66.35
N ALA A 192 -30.58 -15.67 65.91
CA ALA A 192 -31.47 -14.74 66.64
C ALA A 192 -32.90 -15.31 66.80
N VAL A 193 -33.44 -15.99 65.79
CA VAL A 193 -34.73 -16.69 65.88
C VAL A 193 -34.69 -17.86 66.87
N CYS A 194 -33.57 -18.60 66.95
CA CYS A 194 -33.38 -19.63 67.97
C CYS A 194 -33.29 -19.04 69.39
N GLN A 195 -32.56 -17.93 69.57
CA GLN A 195 -32.47 -17.22 70.84
C GLN A 195 -33.85 -16.68 71.27
N LEU A 196 -34.59 -16.04 70.37
CA LEU A 196 -35.95 -15.56 70.63
C LEU A 196 -36.87 -16.70 71.07
N LYS A 197 -36.89 -17.83 70.34
CA LYS A 197 -37.69 -19.01 70.72
C LYS A 197 -37.35 -19.54 72.11
N LEU A 198 -36.07 -19.56 72.50
CA LEU A 198 -35.66 -19.93 73.85
C LEU A 198 -36.20 -18.95 74.89
N THR A 199 -36.06 -17.64 74.67
CA THR A 199 -36.60 -16.62 75.59
C THR A 199 -38.12 -16.66 75.71
N THR A 200 -38.86 -16.97 74.62
CA THR A 200 -40.31 -17.18 74.67
C THR A 200 -40.66 -18.40 75.52
N ILE A 201 -39.99 -19.53 75.31
CA ILE A 201 -40.20 -20.75 76.09
C ILE A 201 -39.90 -20.54 77.58
N ASP A 202 -38.85 -19.79 77.91
CA ASP A 202 -38.51 -19.50 79.31
C ASP A 202 -39.47 -18.50 79.96
N ALA A 203 -39.98 -17.52 79.22
CA ALA A 203 -41.05 -16.64 79.68
C ALA A 203 -42.39 -17.39 79.87
N GLU A 204 -42.72 -18.32 78.98
CA GLU A 204 -43.90 -19.21 79.12
C GLU A 204 -43.80 -20.07 80.38
N LYS A 205 -42.62 -20.66 80.67
CA LYS A 205 -42.40 -21.40 81.92
C LYS A 205 -42.59 -20.53 83.16
N GLU A 206 -42.12 -19.29 83.16
CA GLU A 206 -42.31 -18.39 84.30
C GLU A 206 -43.77 -17.97 84.46
N ASN A 207 -44.49 -17.72 83.36
CA ASN A 207 -45.94 -17.51 83.40
C ASN A 207 -46.68 -18.72 83.99
N PHE A 208 -46.30 -19.96 83.66
CA PHE A 208 -46.88 -21.15 84.30
C PHE A 208 -46.58 -21.24 85.80
N ARG A 209 -45.43 -20.74 86.26
CA ARG A 209 -45.10 -20.67 87.70
C ARG A 209 -45.94 -19.60 88.41
N ILE A 210 -46.05 -18.41 87.84
CA ILE A 210 -46.89 -17.32 88.36
C ILE A 210 -48.35 -17.76 88.45
N LEU A 211 -48.89 -18.39 87.41
CA LEU A 211 -50.27 -18.90 87.42
C LEU A 211 -50.50 -19.98 88.48
N ALA A 212 -49.51 -20.85 88.75
CA ALA A 212 -49.61 -21.83 89.83
C ALA A 212 -49.61 -21.15 91.22
N ASP A 213 -48.74 -20.17 91.43
CA ASP A 213 -48.70 -19.38 92.67
C ASP A 213 -50.02 -18.58 92.86
N GLU A 214 -50.58 -18.00 91.80
CA GLU A 214 -51.89 -17.33 91.83
C GLU A 214 -53.04 -18.29 92.15
N GLU A 215 -53.04 -19.50 91.57
CA GLU A 215 -54.09 -20.49 91.81
C GLU A 215 -54.03 -21.05 93.25
N ASP A 216 -52.84 -21.23 93.83
CA ASP A 216 -52.66 -21.54 95.25
C ASP A 216 -53.16 -20.40 96.17
N ILE A 217 -52.90 -19.13 95.82
CA ILE A 217 -53.42 -17.96 96.55
C ILE A 217 -54.95 -17.89 96.47
N ILE A 218 -55.53 -18.11 95.28
CA ILE A 218 -56.98 -18.14 95.07
C ILE A 218 -57.62 -19.29 95.86
N HIS A 219 -57.00 -20.48 95.86
CA HIS A 219 -57.45 -21.62 96.65
C HIS A 219 -57.46 -21.30 98.16
N MET A 220 -56.38 -20.71 98.68
CA MET A 220 -56.30 -20.26 100.07
C MET A 220 -57.36 -19.22 100.42
N GLY A 221 -57.52 -18.18 99.59
CA GLY A 221 -58.55 -17.15 99.78
C GLY A 221 -59.97 -17.72 99.73
N ASN A 222 -60.24 -18.70 98.86
CA ASN A 222 -61.51 -19.43 98.82
C ASN A 222 -61.74 -20.25 100.10
N MET A 223 -60.74 -20.93 100.64
CA MET A 223 -60.85 -21.65 101.92
C MET A 223 -61.14 -20.69 103.09
N GLU A 224 -60.52 -19.51 103.11
CA GLU A 224 -60.78 -18.49 104.13
C GLU A 224 -62.18 -17.87 103.97
N ALA A 225 -62.61 -17.58 102.75
CA ALA A 225 -63.96 -17.09 102.46
C ALA A 225 -65.05 -18.12 102.85
N VAL A 226 -64.81 -19.42 102.64
CA VAL A 226 -65.71 -20.49 103.10
C VAL A 226 -65.80 -20.51 104.63
N LYS A 227 -64.68 -20.46 105.35
CA LYS A 227 -64.68 -20.39 106.83
C LYS A 227 -65.40 -19.15 107.36
N ALA A 228 -65.16 -17.99 106.75
CA ALA A 228 -65.84 -16.75 107.11
C ALA A 228 -67.35 -16.85 106.84
N ARG A 229 -67.76 -17.52 105.76
CA ARG A 229 -69.17 -17.79 105.45
C ARG A 229 -69.82 -18.76 106.46
N GLU A 230 -69.12 -19.82 106.86
CA GLU A 230 -69.57 -20.76 107.90
C GLU A 230 -69.80 -20.03 109.23
N GLN A 231 -68.85 -19.18 109.65
CA GLN A 231 -68.99 -18.33 110.84
C GLN A 231 -70.15 -17.34 110.72
N LEU A 232 -70.35 -16.72 109.55
CA LEU A 232 -71.49 -15.82 109.32
C LEU A 232 -72.82 -16.56 109.41
N GLU A 233 -72.93 -17.78 108.85
CA GLU A 233 -74.14 -18.59 108.97
C GLU A 233 -74.39 -19.01 110.43
N GLU A 234 -73.35 -19.37 111.20
CA GLU A 234 -73.49 -19.64 112.65
C GLU A 234 -74.02 -18.40 113.40
N THR A 235 -73.45 -17.21 113.14
CA THR A 235 -73.98 -15.97 113.76
C THR A 235 -75.40 -15.62 113.31
N ARG A 236 -75.78 -16.02 112.09
CA ARG A 236 -77.13 -15.84 111.56
C ARG A 236 -78.13 -16.77 112.25
N GLU A 237 -77.79 -18.05 112.44
CA GLU A 237 -78.58 -18.99 113.24
C GLU A 237 -78.75 -18.48 114.69
N GLN A 238 -77.72 -17.85 115.27
CA GLN A 238 -77.82 -17.19 116.57
C GLN A 238 -78.77 -15.98 116.56
N ILE A 239 -78.78 -15.18 115.49
CA ILE A 239 -79.73 -14.06 115.31
C ILE A 239 -81.16 -14.59 115.16
N ASP A 240 -81.39 -15.64 114.37
CA ASP A 240 -82.72 -16.24 114.19
C ASP A 240 -83.26 -16.80 115.53
N MET A 241 -82.39 -17.42 116.36
CA MET A 241 -82.74 -17.83 117.72
C MET A 241 -83.05 -16.64 118.65
N LEU A 242 -82.29 -15.55 118.57
CA LEU A 242 -82.55 -14.33 119.33
C LEU A 242 -83.88 -13.69 118.91
N GLN A 243 -84.15 -13.62 117.62
CA GLN A 243 -85.39 -13.04 117.06
C GLN A 243 -86.62 -13.87 117.46
N GLU A 244 -86.51 -15.20 117.51
CA GLU A 244 -87.57 -16.06 118.06
C GLU A 244 -87.79 -15.81 119.57
N SER A 245 -86.71 -15.59 120.35
CA SER A 245 -86.85 -15.20 121.76
C SER A 245 -87.44 -13.79 121.95
N GLU A 246 -87.13 -12.86 121.04
CA GLU A 246 -87.72 -11.52 120.99
C GLU A 246 -89.21 -11.57 120.63
N ASN A 247 -89.60 -12.42 119.66
CA ASN A 247 -91.00 -12.69 119.35
C ASN A 247 -91.77 -13.24 120.56
N GLN A 248 -91.15 -14.14 121.34
CA GLN A 248 -91.73 -14.65 122.58
C GLN A 248 -91.86 -13.55 123.66
N LEU A 249 -90.87 -12.66 123.79
CA LEU A 249 -90.94 -11.50 124.68
C LEU A 249 -91.99 -10.48 124.22
N LEU A 250 -92.14 -10.24 122.92
CA LEU A 250 -93.20 -9.42 122.34
C LEU A 250 -94.59 -10.01 122.62
N ALA A 251 -94.77 -11.32 122.48
CA ALA A 251 -96.01 -12.00 122.84
C ALA A 251 -96.32 -11.89 124.35
N GLN A 252 -95.30 -12.00 125.21
CA GLN A 252 -95.44 -11.74 126.66
C GLN A 252 -95.77 -10.26 126.94
N SER A 253 -95.17 -9.32 126.21
CA SER A 253 -95.42 -7.89 126.35
C SER A 253 -96.86 -7.53 125.95
N LEU A 254 -97.36 -8.07 124.84
CA LEU A 254 -98.75 -7.92 124.41
C LEU A 254 -99.73 -8.54 125.42
N PHE A 255 -99.36 -9.65 126.08
CA PHE A 255 -100.14 -10.22 127.19
C PHE A 255 -100.12 -9.33 128.44
N ILE A 256 -98.98 -8.70 128.76
CA ILE A 256 -98.88 -7.70 129.83
C ILE A 256 -99.72 -6.47 129.51
N GLU A 257 -99.70 -5.96 128.27
CA GLU A 257 -100.56 -4.86 127.82
C GLU A 257 -102.05 -5.23 127.88
N SER A 258 -102.41 -6.48 127.55
CA SER A 258 -103.78 -6.98 127.73
C SER A 258 -104.22 -6.93 129.21
N LEU A 259 -103.37 -7.41 130.13
CA LEU A 259 -103.64 -7.35 131.58
C LEU A 259 -103.67 -5.91 132.10
N GLN A 260 -102.80 -5.03 131.59
CA GLN A 260 -102.84 -3.60 131.91
C GLN A 260 -104.10 -2.93 131.37
N SER A 261 -104.61 -3.37 130.21
CA SER A 261 -105.88 -2.89 129.64
C SER A 261 -107.08 -3.32 130.48
N GLU A 262 -107.13 -4.57 130.96
CA GLU A 262 -108.12 -5.03 131.95
C GLU A 262 -108.05 -4.19 133.24
N LEU A 263 -106.84 -3.95 133.77
CA LEU A 263 -106.62 -3.15 134.96
C LEU A 263 -106.92 -1.64 134.75
N LYS A 264 -106.91 -1.17 133.50
CA LYS A 264 -107.30 0.19 133.10
C LYS A 264 -108.81 0.31 132.93
N GLN A 265 -109.48 -0.73 132.43
CA GLN A 265 -110.94 -0.82 132.32
C GLN A 265 -111.64 -0.73 133.69
N GLU A 266 -111.03 -1.27 134.77
CA GLU A 266 -111.53 -1.11 136.14
C GLU A 266 -111.21 0.27 136.76
N LYS A 267 -110.21 1.00 136.23
CA LYS A 267 -109.85 2.36 136.69
C LYS A 267 -110.67 3.48 136.05
N GLU A 268 -111.40 3.24 134.97
CA GLU A 268 -112.13 4.27 134.21
C GLU A 268 -113.55 4.59 134.73
N PHE A 269 -113.80 4.44 136.04
CA PHE A 269 -114.99 5.01 136.71
C PHE A 269 -114.70 6.16 137.69
N HIS A 270 -113.45 6.60 137.83
CA HIS A 270 -113.07 7.77 138.64
C HIS A 270 -112.14 8.73 137.88
N SER A 271 -112.72 9.88 137.48
CA SER A 271 -112.10 11.20 137.23
C SER A 271 -110.57 11.22 136.99
N SER A 272 -110.10 11.46 135.77
CA SER A 272 -109.84 12.82 135.21
C SER A 272 -108.88 13.70 136.02
N PHE A 273 -107.82 14.24 135.36
CA PHE A 273 -107.38 15.66 135.37
C PHE A 273 -105.95 15.84 134.75
N GLU A 274 -105.80 16.83 133.86
CA GLU A 274 -104.55 17.59 133.53
C GLU A 274 -103.37 16.94 132.73
N GLN A 275 -102.47 17.74 132.13
CA GLN A 275 -102.60 18.32 130.77
C GLN A 275 -101.22 18.56 130.08
N ALA A 276 -101.21 18.30 128.76
CA ALA A 276 -100.26 18.61 127.65
C ALA A 276 -98.93 19.42 127.79
N ALA A 277 -97.98 18.97 126.94
CA ALA A 277 -97.03 19.72 126.05
C ALA A 277 -95.67 20.26 126.57
N SER A 278 -94.59 19.97 125.82
CA SER A 278 -93.90 20.95 124.93
C SER A 278 -92.80 20.29 124.06
N ASN A 279 -92.66 20.75 122.81
CA ASN A 279 -91.48 20.51 121.95
C ASN A 279 -90.44 21.62 122.20
N ASP A 280 -89.14 21.38 121.87
CA ASP A 280 -88.09 22.41 121.58
C ASP A 280 -86.68 21.80 121.33
N ILE A 281 -86.54 20.70 120.54
CA ILE A 281 -85.25 19.99 120.36
C ILE A 281 -84.83 19.75 118.88
N ASP A 282 -85.74 19.78 117.91
CA ASP A 282 -85.45 19.29 116.55
C ASP A 282 -84.63 20.25 115.66
N ASP A 283 -84.75 21.57 115.85
CA ASP A 283 -84.12 22.57 114.95
C ASP A 283 -82.57 22.60 115.01
N MET A 284 -81.95 22.07 116.06
CA MET A 284 -80.49 22.11 116.24
C MET A 284 -79.73 20.98 115.51
N ASN A 285 -80.40 19.89 115.12
CA ASN A 285 -79.74 18.75 114.46
C ASN A 285 -79.63 18.92 112.93
N GLN A 286 -80.46 19.77 112.33
CA GLN A 286 -80.46 20.01 110.88
C GLN A 286 -79.22 20.79 110.42
N VAL A 287 -78.88 21.89 111.11
CA VAL A 287 -77.73 22.76 110.75
C VAL A 287 -76.39 22.03 110.81
N ARG A 288 -76.24 21.04 111.72
CA ARG A 288 -75.02 20.23 111.82
C ARG A 288 -74.85 19.27 110.63
N SER A 289 -75.95 18.79 110.06
CA SER A 289 -75.93 17.83 108.94
C SER A 289 -75.60 18.50 107.60
N GLU A 290 -75.94 19.79 107.44
CA GLU A 290 -75.64 20.58 106.24
C GLU A 290 -74.14 20.94 106.15
N LEU A 291 -73.46 21.14 107.28
CA LEU A 291 -72.02 21.44 107.33
C LEU A 291 -71.16 20.23 106.92
N ASP A 292 -71.45 19.05 107.46
CA ASP A 292 -70.79 17.78 107.13
C ASP A 292 -71.01 17.33 105.67
N LEU A 293 -72.03 17.89 104.99
CA LEU A 293 -72.25 17.69 103.55
C LEU A 293 -71.36 18.62 102.72
N PHE A 294 -71.25 19.89 103.12
CA PHE A 294 -70.47 20.90 102.42
C PHE A 294 -68.95 20.63 102.47
N GLU A 295 -68.45 20.08 103.58
CA GLU A 295 -67.03 19.70 103.69
C GLU A 295 -66.66 18.50 102.79
N ARG A 296 -67.57 17.53 102.63
CA ARG A 296 -67.43 16.44 101.65
C ARG A 296 -67.45 16.94 100.21
N VAL A 297 -68.41 17.79 99.85
CA VAL A 297 -68.49 18.36 98.49
C VAL A 297 -67.24 19.18 98.13
N ASN A 298 -66.67 19.95 99.07
CA ASN A 298 -65.40 20.65 98.83
C ASN A 298 -64.20 19.71 98.68
N SER A 299 -64.16 18.60 99.43
CA SER A 299 -63.14 17.56 99.26
C SER A 299 -63.21 16.91 97.87
N ASP A 300 -64.41 16.56 97.42
CA ASP A 300 -64.65 15.94 96.12
C ASP A 300 -64.38 16.93 94.95
N GLN A 301 -64.71 18.21 95.13
CA GLN A 301 -64.34 19.24 94.17
C GLN A 301 -62.82 19.46 94.11
N ALA A 302 -62.13 19.41 95.24
CA ALA A 302 -60.67 19.55 95.30
C ALA A 302 -59.93 18.34 94.71
N SER A 303 -60.47 17.13 94.79
CA SER A 303 -59.91 15.94 94.13
C SER A 303 -60.12 16.00 92.61
N HIS A 304 -61.30 16.42 92.15
CA HIS A 304 -61.59 16.62 90.73
C HIS A 304 -60.70 17.70 90.09
N ILE A 305 -60.47 18.83 90.78
CA ILE A 305 -59.56 19.88 90.30
C ILE A 305 -58.13 19.34 90.14
N LYS A 306 -57.63 18.55 91.11
CA LYS A 306 -56.31 17.91 91.02
C LYS A 306 -56.19 16.94 89.84
N SER A 307 -57.24 16.17 89.54
CA SER A 307 -57.29 15.30 88.35
C SER A 307 -57.14 16.10 87.05
N MET A 308 -57.92 17.18 86.92
CA MET A 308 -57.82 18.08 85.75
C MET A 308 -56.44 18.74 85.65
N GLU A 309 -55.79 19.09 86.76
CA GLU A 309 -54.42 19.64 86.77
C GLU A 309 -53.34 18.61 86.41
N THR A 310 -53.58 17.31 86.61
CA THR A 310 -52.70 16.26 86.09
C THR A 310 -52.94 16.03 84.60
N GLU A 311 -54.19 15.89 84.16
CA GLU A 311 -54.56 15.74 82.74
C GLU A 311 -54.06 16.91 81.88
N LEU A 312 -54.21 18.15 82.36
CA LEU A 312 -53.69 19.35 81.66
C LEU A 312 -52.15 19.41 81.59
N ARG A 313 -51.43 18.74 82.49
CA ARG A 313 -49.97 18.59 82.41
C ARG A 313 -49.58 17.50 81.43
N GLU A 314 -50.31 16.39 81.43
CA GLU A 314 -50.10 15.24 80.56
C GLU A 314 -50.33 15.64 79.09
N LEU A 315 -51.49 16.23 78.77
CA LEU A 315 -51.81 16.81 77.45
C LEU A 315 -50.78 17.88 77.00
N ARG A 316 -50.21 18.65 77.93
CA ARG A 316 -49.12 19.60 77.61
C ARG A 316 -47.81 18.91 77.25
N SER A 317 -47.51 17.78 77.90
CA SER A 317 -46.34 16.97 77.59
C SER A 317 -46.50 16.29 76.22
N GLU A 318 -47.66 15.71 75.95
CA GLU A 318 -48.01 15.11 74.65
C GLU A 318 -47.95 16.14 73.51
N LEU A 319 -48.49 17.34 73.72
CA LEU A 319 -48.42 18.44 72.75
C LEU A 319 -46.97 18.86 72.45
N ASN A 320 -46.09 18.89 73.46
CA ASN A 320 -44.67 19.18 73.26
C ASN A 320 -43.96 18.05 72.50
N ASN A 321 -44.20 16.79 72.86
CA ASN A 321 -43.63 15.62 72.18
C ASN A 321 -44.04 15.60 70.70
N SER A 322 -45.34 15.77 70.41
CA SER A 322 -45.87 15.83 69.04
C SER A 322 -45.29 16.99 68.23
N LYS A 323 -45.05 18.15 68.87
CA LYS A 323 -44.38 19.30 68.25
C LYS A 323 -42.91 19.00 67.92
N GLU A 324 -42.21 18.26 68.77
CA GLU A 324 -40.82 17.87 68.54
C GLU A 324 -40.74 16.83 67.41
N GLU A 325 -41.62 15.82 67.39
CA GLU A 325 -41.75 14.86 66.30
C GLU A 325 -42.08 15.55 64.96
N ALA A 326 -43.01 16.50 64.95
CA ALA A 326 -43.29 17.33 63.77
C ALA A 326 -42.06 18.13 63.30
N SER A 327 -41.20 18.56 64.22
CA SER A 327 -39.93 19.21 63.88
C SER A 327 -38.94 18.21 63.25
N TYR A 328 -38.78 17.01 63.81
CA TYR A 328 -37.94 15.96 63.20
C TYR A 328 -38.41 15.59 61.79
N LEU A 329 -39.73 15.41 61.60
CA LEU A 329 -40.32 15.14 60.29
C LEU A 329 -40.11 16.30 59.31
N SER A 330 -40.21 17.56 59.77
CA SER A 330 -39.94 18.74 58.94
C SER A 330 -38.49 18.77 58.44
N HIS A 331 -37.50 18.50 59.30
CA HIS A 331 -36.09 18.42 58.88
C HIS A 331 -35.85 17.25 57.90
N GLY A 332 -36.54 16.11 58.09
CA GLY A 332 -36.51 15.00 57.14
C GLY A 332 -37.08 15.36 55.77
N ILE A 333 -38.19 16.10 55.73
CA ILE A 333 -38.80 16.62 54.50
C ILE A 333 -37.85 17.61 53.79
N GLU A 334 -37.20 18.52 54.52
CA GLU A 334 -36.22 19.45 53.95
C GLU A 334 -35.00 18.72 53.36
N ALA A 335 -34.46 17.72 54.07
CA ALA A 335 -33.35 16.89 53.59
C ALA A 335 -33.72 16.15 52.28
N LEU A 336 -34.86 15.45 52.27
CA LEU A 336 -35.37 14.76 51.07
C LEU A 336 -35.65 15.73 49.92
N THR A 337 -36.15 16.94 50.22
CA THR A 337 -36.37 17.98 49.20
C THR A 337 -35.05 18.44 48.58
N SER A 338 -34.00 18.60 49.39
CA SER A 338 -32.65 18.92 48.90
C SER A 338 -32.05 17.79 48.06
N GLU A 339 -32.29 16.53 48.41
CA GLU A 339 -31.84 15.37 47.63
C GLU A 339 -32.58 15.27 46.28
N ILE A 340 -33.89 15.52 46.26
CA ILE A 340 -34.71 15.56 45.04
C ILE A 340 -34.21 16.66 44.10
N GLU A 341 -33.98 17.88 44.59
CA GLU A 341 -33.49 18.97 43.73
C GLU A 341 -32.06 18.72 43.23
N LYS A 342 -31.21 18.06 44.03
CA LYS A 342 -29.89 17.59 43.59
C LYS A 342 -29.99 16.54 42.48
N ALA A 343 -30.80 15.49 42.67
CA ALA A 343 -31.00 14.43 41.68
C ALA A 343 -31.60 14.96 40.37
N LYS A 344 -32.50 15.94 40.46
CA LYS A 344 -33.06 16.66 39.32
C LYS A 344 -32.02 17.47 38.54
N ASN A 345 -31.08 18.13 39.24
CA ASN A 345 -29.96 18.81 38.59
C ASN A 345 -28.99 17.82 37.90
N GLU A 346 -28.70 16.69 38.54
CA GLU A 346 -27.91 15.60 37.95
C GLU A 346 -28.62 15.00 36.71
N MET A 347 -29.94 14.83 36.74
CA MET A 347 -30.75 14.39 35.60
C MET A 347 -30.72 15.38 34.43
N ASN A 348 -30.86 16.68 34.70
CA ASN A 348 -30.76 17.73 33.66
C ASN A 348 -29.38 17.71 32.97
N GLU A 349 -28.31 17.51 33.74
CA GLU A 349 -26.94 17.41 33.23
C GLU A 349 -26.70 16.10 32.44
N VAL A 350 -27.34 14.99 32.81
CA VAL A 350 -27.37 13.76 31.99
C VAL A 350 -28.09 14.03 30.66
N SER A 351 -29.27 14.64 30.66
CA SER A 351 -30.00 14.95 29.43
C SER A 351 -29.27 15.94 28.51
N ARG A 352 -28.52 16.90 29.08
CA ARG A 352 -27.61 17.77 28.30
C ARG A 352 -26.56 16.92 27.56
N ARG A 353 -25.84 16.05 28.27
CA ARG A 353 -24.83 15.16 27.69
C ARG A 353 -25.41 14.17 26.69
N GLU A 354 -26.63 13.69 26.91
CA GLU A 354 -27.35 12.86 25.94
C GLU A 354 -27.62 13.64 24.64
N SER A 355 -28.09 14.89 24.71
CA SER A 355 -28.32 15.71 23.53
C SER A 355 -27.04 16.00 22.74
N GLU A 356 -25.90 16.17 23.42
CA GLU A 356 -24.59 16.35 22.81
C GLU A 356 -24.12 15.07 22.09
N ALA A 357 -24.28 13.91 22.73
CA ALA A 357 -23.99 12.62 22.11
C ALA A 357 -24.91 12.34 20.90
N GLN A 358 -26.18 12.74 20.93
CA GLN A 358 -27.09 12.63 19.79
C GLN A 358 -26.63 13.50 18.60
N VAL A 359 -26.10 14.69 18.86
CA VAL A 359 -25.50 15.57 17.82
C VAL A 359 -24.22 14.95 17.25
N GLU A 360 -23.34 14.40 18.09
CA GLU A 360 -22.13 13.71 17.64
C GLU A 360 -22.45 12.48 16.77
N ILE A 361 -23.43 11.66 17.17
CA ILE A 361 -23.94 10.54 16.38
C ILE A 361 -24.49 11.01 15.02
N ALA A 362 -25.12 12.18 14.95
CA ALA A 362 -25.61 12.75 13.69
C ALA A 362 -24.46 13.21 12.77
N LEU A 363 -23.42 13.83 13.34
CA LEU A 363 -22.20 14.22 12.61
C LEU A 363 -21.46 12.99 12.06
N LEU A 364 -21.19 11.99 12.89
CA LEU A 364 -20.54 10.74 12.47
C LEU A 364 -21.35 10.00 11.39
N LYS A 365 -22.68 10.00 11.47
CA LYS A 365 -23.54 9.47 10.39
C LYS A 365 -23.38 10.24 9.08
N ALA A 366 -23.31 11.57 9.13
CA ALA A 366 -23.09 12.39 7.94
C ALA A 366 -21.73 12.11 7.29
N GLU A 367 -20.66 11.98 8.10
CA GLU A 367 -19.31 11.66 7.63
C GLU A 367 -19.22 10.25 7.02
N ILE A 368 -19.87 9.25 7.62
CA ILE A 368 -20.04 7.91 7.03
C ILE A 368 -20.78 7.98 5.68
N HIS A 369 -21.79 8.85 5.55
CA HIS A 369 -22.49 9.04 4.27
C HIS A 369 -21.62 9.72 3.20
N ILE A 370 -20.77 10.67 3.58
CA ILE A 370 -19.78 11.29 2.68
C ILE A 370 -18.78 10.23 2.20
N GLY A 371 -18.12 9.51 3.11
CA GLY A 371 -17.15 8.47 2.75
C GLY A 371 -17.75 7.35 1.88
N ARG A 372 -19.00 6.95 2.12
CA ARG A 372 -19.73 6.01 1.24
C ARG A 372 -19.94 6.57 -0.17
N SER A 373 -20.23 7.87 -0.31
CA SER A 373 -20.38 8.51 -1.61
C SER A 373 -19.04 8.62 -2.36
N GLU A 374 -17.94 8.85 -1.65
CA GLU A 374 -16.59 8.90 -2.21
C GLU A 374 -16.14 7.52 -2.69
N ILE A 375 -16.36 6.47 -1.89
CA ILE A 375 -16.10 5.07 -2.28
C ILE A 375 -16.89 4.71 -3.54
N ALA A 376 -18.21 4.97 -3.58
CA ALA A 376 -19.03 4.68 -4.76
C ALA A 376 -18.58 5.44 -6.02
N ALA A 377 -18.06 6.66 -5.87
CA ALA A 377 -17.47 7.42 -6.97
C ALA A 377 -16.12 6.83 -7.43
N ALA A 378 -15.29 6.35 -6.50
CA ALA A 378 -14.02 5.69 -6.78
C ALA A 378 -14.22 4.33 -7.48
N GLU A 379 -15.13 3.49 -7.00
CA GLU A 379 -15.54 2.23 -7.63
C GLU A 379 -16.05 2.45 -9.06
N ALA A 380 -16.88 3.48 -9.27
CA ALA A 380 -17.35 3.84 -10.61
C ALA A 380 -16.23 4.36 -11.53
N ALA A 381 -15.20 5.02 -10.99
CA ALA A 381 -14.02 5.42 -11.74
C ALA A 381 -13.12 4.22 -12.08
N GLU A 382 -12.94 3.29 -11.16
CA GLU A 382 -12.16 2.06 -11.37
C GLU A 382 -12.83 1.15 -12.41
N ALA A 383 -14.16 0.94 -12.32
CA ALA A 383 -14.92 0.17 -13.30
C ALA A 383 -14.76 0.75 -14.73
N ARG A 384 -14.76 2.08 -14.86
CA ARG A 384 -14.47 2.75 -16.15
C ARG A 384 -13.02 2.53 -16.59
N ALA A 385 -12.05 2.67 -15.70
CA ALA A 385 -10.62 2.44 -16.02
C ALA A 385 -10.37 0.99 -16.48
N ASN A 386 -10.96 0.01 -15.80
CA ASN A 386 -10.90 -1.41 -16.17
C ASN A 386 -11.60 -1.70 -17.51
N SER A 387 -12.72 -1.02 -17.81
CA SER A 387 -13.38 -1.09 -19.12
C SER A 387 -12.52 -0.48 -20.25
N VAL A 388 -11.86 0.66 -20.02
CA VAL A 388 -10.92 1.26 -20.97
C VAL A 388 -9.70 0.34 -21.19
N LYS A 389 -9.15 -0.25 -20.13
CA LYS A 389 -8.03 -1.20 -20.18
C LYS A 389 -8.36 -2.45 -21.01
N SER A 390 -9.55 -3.03 -20.83
CA SER A 390 -9.97 -4.21 -21.62
C SER A 390 -10.28 -3.85 -23.08
N GLY A 391 -10.87 -2.68 -23.35
CA GLY A 391 -11.05 -2.14 -24.70
C GLY A 391 -9.72 -1.92 -25.44
N LEU A 392 -8.74 -1.30 -24.79
CA LEU A 392 -7.39 -1.12 -25.35
C LEU A 392 -6.68 -2.46 -25.62
N TYR A 393 -6.82 -3.44 -24.72
CA TYR A 393 -6.26 -4.78 -24.92
C TYR A 393 -6.85 -5.49 -26.15
N LEU A 394 -8.15 -5.35 -26.39
CA LEU A 394 -8.80 -5.84 -27.61
C LEU A 394 -8.30 -5.12 -28.86
N ALA A 395 -8.17 -3.79 -28.83
CA ALA A 395 -7.66 -3.00 -29.95
C ALA A 395 -6.20 -3.36 -30.30
N VAL A 396 -5.33 -3.57 -29.30
CA VAL A 396 -3.95 -4.01 -29.52
C VAL A 396 -3.88 -5.41 -30.13
N LYS A 397 -4.75 -6.34 -29.71
CA LYS A 397 -4.86 -7.66 -30.34
C LYS A 397 -5.29 -7.56 -31.80
N GLN A 398 -6.29 -6.74 -32.10
CA GLN A 398 -6.81 -6.56 -33.46
C GLN A 398 -5.74 -5.95 -34.38
N LEU A 399 -5.05 -4.90 -33.94
CA LEU A 399 -3.92 -4.30 -34.67
C LEU A 399 -2.77 -5.29 -34.93
N ALA A 400 -2.50 -6.21 -34.00
CA ALA A 400 -1.49 -7.25 -34.20
C ALA A 400 -1.89 -8.28 -35.27
N ILE A 401 -3.18 -8.60 -35.39
CA ILE A 401 -3.71 -9.47 -36.45
C ILE A 401 -3.59 -8.75 -37.80
N GLU A 402 -4.09 -7.51 -37.91
CA GLU A 402 -4.05 -6.69 -39.12
C GLU A 402 -2.62 -6.45 -39.62
N ALA A 403 -1.68 -6.14 -38.72
CA ALA A 403 -0.27 -6.02 -39.06
C ALA A 403 0.35 -7.35 -39.54
N GLY A 404 -0.12 -8.48 -39.00
CA GLY A 404 0.26 -9.82 -39.45
C GLY A 404 -0.30 -10.17 -40.84
N GLU A 405 -1.50 -9.70 -41.17
CA GLU A 405 -2.14 -9.87 -42.48
C GLU A 405 -1.49 -8.99 -43.54
N ALA A 406 -1.29 -7.68 -43.27
CA ALA A 406 -0.55 -6.78 -44.15
C ALA A 406 0.88 -7.28 -44.43
N LYS A 407 1.54 -7.93 -43.45
CA LYS A 407 2.86 -8.57 -43.62
C LYS A 407 2.82 -9.84 -44.48
N LYS A 408 1.68 -10.50 -44.63
CA LYS A 408 1.48 -11.61 -45.59
C LYS A 408 1.19 -11.06 -46.99
N GLU A 409 0.30 -10.08 -47.09
CA GLU A 409 -0.09 -9.44 -48.36
C GLU A 409 1.11 -8.77 -49.05
N THR A 410 1.93 -8.01 -48.31
CA THR A 410 3.18 -7.43 -48.84
C THR A 410 4.20 -8.49 -49.31
N LYS A 411 4.19 -9.71 -48.74
CA LYS A 411 5.00 -10.82 -49.25
C LYS A 411 4.43 -11.44 -50.52
N MET A 412 3.12 -11.57 -50.63
CA MET A 412 2.44 -12.06 -51.84
C MET A 412 2.73 -11.13 -53.02
N LEU A 413 2.48 -9.82 -52.85
CA LEU A 413 2.74 -8.80 -53.88
C LEU A 413 4.21 -8.76 -54.29
N LYS A 414 5.14 -8.98 -53.34
CA LYS A 414 6.58 -9.06 -53.66
C LYS A 414 6.92 -10.30 -54.49
N PHE A 415 6.24 -11.42 -54.28
CA PHE A 415 6.42 -12.65 -55.07
C PHE A 415 5.83 -12.50 -56.48
N GLU A 416 4.64 -11.88 -56.60
CA GLU A 416 4.03 -11.54 -57.90
C GLU A 416 4.89 -10.55 -58.70
N MET A 417 5.52 -9.57 -58.03
CA MET A 417 6.44 -8.63 -58.69
C MET A 417 7.73 -9.31 -59.20
N GLU A 418 8.21 -10.35 -58.53
CA GLU A 418 9.37 -11.12 -58.98
C GLU A 418 9.03 -11.95 -60.23
N ILE A 419 7.86 -12.62 -60.24
CA ILE A 419 7.34 -13.35 -61.41
C ILE A 419 7.13 -12.39 -62.59
N ALA A 420 6.53 -11.22 -62.36
CA ALA A 420 6.31 -10.22 -63.41
C ALA A 420 7.61 -9.64 -63.99
N LYS A 421 8.72 -9.67 -63.26
CA LYS A 421 10.06 -9.33 -63.79
C LYS A 421 10.64 -10.43 -64.67
N GLU A 422 10.35 -11.70 -64.35
CA GLU A 422 10.80 -12.87 -65.11
C GLU A 422 10.06 -13.02 -66.46
N GLU A 423 8.80 -12.60 -66.56
CA GLU A 423 8.03 -12.62 -67.82
C GLU A 423 8.44 -11.52 -68.83
N THR A 424 9.15 -10.46 -68.41
CA THR A 424 9.56 -9.35 -69.29
C THR A 424 11.01 -9.45 -69.80
N GLY A 425 11.24 -10.33 -70.77
CA GLY A 425 12.55 -10.45 -71.43
C GLY A 425 12.82 -9.39 -72.52
N SER A 426 13.84 -8.54 -72.29
CA SER A 426 14.60 -7.75 -73.29
C SER A 426 13.93 -6.55 -73.99
N PHE A 427 14.29 -5.32 -73.58
CA PHE A 427 15.29 -4.47 -74.29
C PHE A 427 15.62 -3.22 -73.47
N ALA A 428 16.63 -2.44 -73.88
CA ALA A 428 17.23 -1.37 -73.05
C ALA A 428 16.44 -0.04 -72.96
N SER A 429 16.78 0.71 -71.90
CA SER A 429 16.65 2.18 -71.69
C SER A 429 15.61 2.71 -70.66
N VAL A 430 16.15 3.04 -69.48
CA VAL A 430 16.05 4.35 -68.79
C VAL A 430 14.65 4.98 -68.56
N ASN A 431 14.28 5.01 -67.26
CA ASN A 431 13.45 6.01 -66.57
C ASN A 431 11.95 6.17 -66.94
N GLN A 432 11.09 5.50 -66.18
CA GLN A 432 10.17 6.16 -65.22
C GLN A 432 9.43 5.13 -64.34
N ALA A 433 8.91 5.57 -63.19
CA ALA A 433 7.99 4.87 -62.27
C ALA A 433 8.53 4.10 -61.03
N GLU A 434 9.83 3.87 -60.85
CA GLU A 434 10.36 3.30 -59.58
C GLU A 434 10.55 4.38 -58.49
N LYS A 435 9.47 5.14 -58.21
CA LYS A 435 9.45 6.25 -57.24
C LYS A 435 8.04 6.50 -56.69
N ALA A 436 7.45 5.50 -56.02
CA ALA A 436 6.15 5.65 -55.34
C ALA A 436 5.87 4.72 -54.15
N ALA A 437 6.41 3.48 -54.12
CA ALA A 437 5.97 2.46 -53.15
C ALA A 437 6.74 2.42 -51.82
N GLU A 438 7.96 2.97 -51.76
CA GLU A 438 8.85 2.89 -50.59
C GLU A 438 8.86 4.17 -49.72
N THR A 439 7.71 4.85 -49.63
CA THR A 439 7.55 6.04 -48.77
C THR A 439 6.21 6.01 -48.03
N GLY A 440 5.99 4.89 -47.31
CA GLY A 440 4.78 4.62 -46.54
C GLY A 440 5.01 4.13 -45.10
N SER A 441 6.26 3.94 -44.66
CA SER A 441 6.55 3.68 -43.23
C SER A 441 6.56 5.00 -42.47
N PHE A 442 5.37 5.49 -42.16
CA PHE A 442 5.19 6.65 -41.29
C PHE A 442 5.67 6.28 -39.87
N THR A 443 6.55 7.10 -39.34
CA THR A 443 7.07 7.01 -37.97
C THR A 443 5.94 6.84 -36.95
N ILE A 444 5.91 5.71 -36.25
CA ILE A 444 5.12 5.58 -35.01
C ILE A 444 5.77 6.50 -33.98
N VAL A 445 5.20 7.69 -33.84
CA VAL A 445 5.57 8.64 -32.79
C VAL A 445 5.15 8.03 -31.44
N ASN A 446 6.11 7.90 -30.54
CA ASN A 446 5.83 7.65 -29.13
C ASN A 446 4.97 8.79 -28.58
N LEU A 447 3.65 8.57 -28.46
CA LEU A 447 2.75 9.45 -27.72
C LEU A 447 3.00 9.29 -26.22
N LYS A 448 4.03 9.98 -25.74
CA LYS A 448 4.28 10.15 -24.31
C LYS A 448 3.26 11.14 -23.76
N ALA A 449 2.33 10.64 -22.95
CA ALA A 449 1.27 11.46 -22.36
C ALA A 449 1.79 12.30 -21.18
N ALA A 450 1.63 13.62 -21.32
CA ALA A 450 1.59 14.67 -20.30
C ALA A 450 0.82 15.84 -20.98
N GLU A 451 0.03 16.70 -20.35
CA GLU A 451 -0.19 17.09 -18.94
C GLU A 451 -1.75 17.14 -18.71
N CYS A 452 -2.36 17.43 -17.56
CA CYS A 452 -2.09 18.44 -16.54
C CYS A 452 -3.05 18.24 -15.33
N MET A 453 -2.61 18.52 -14.10
CA MET A 453 -3.15 19.59 -13.25
C MET A 453 -2.14 19.96 -12.14
N GLN A 454 -2.28 21.18 -11.62
CA GLN A 454 -1.26 21.96 -10.93
C GLN A 454 -1.38 21.98 -9.38
N ASP A 455 -0.29 22.47 -8.78
CA ASP A 455 -0.17 23.19 -7.49
C ASP A 455 -0.48 22.48 -6.15
N LEU A 456 0.57 22.38 -5.31
CA LEU A 456 0.60 23.12 -4.03
C LEU A 456 2.05 23.40 -3.55
N LYS A 457 2.28 24.57 -2.94
CA LYS A 457 3.56 25.00 -2.33
C LYS A 457 3.62 24.70 -0.83
N VAL A 458 4.70 24.05 -0.34
CA VAL A 458 5.31 24.22 1.00
C VAL A 458 6.82 23.84 0.83
N VAL A 459 7.83 24.73 0.80
CA VAL A 459 8.41 25.63 1.83
C VAL A 459 9.41 24.93 2.78
N LYS A 460 10.73 25.23 2.59
CA LYS A 460 11.88 25.14 3.54
C LYS A 460 12.39 23.72 3.92
N ASN A 461 13.67 23.47 4.24
CA ASN A 461 14.88 24.31 4.43
C ASN A 461 16.19 23.46 4.32
N GLU A 462 17.33 24.13 4.03
CA GLU A 462 18.71 23.89 4.53
C GLU A 462 19.44 22.51 4.41
N GLU A 463 20.61 22.53 3.75
CA GLU A 463 21.78 21.63 3.98
C GLU A 463 22.46 21.95 5.36
N PRO A 464 23.47 21.20 5.92
CA PRO A 464 24.38 20.25 5.26
C PRO A 464 24.94 19.02 6.07
N THR A 465 25.78 18.24 5.38
CA THR A 465 26.98 17.48 5.85
C THR A 465 26.92 16.11 6.57
N SER A 466 27.84 15.25 6.08
CA SER A 466 28.68 14.25 6.80
C SER A 466 28.24 12.79 7.02
N GLN A 467 28.97 11.92 6.29
CA GLN A 467 29.73 10.75 6.75
C GLN A 467 29.07 9.36 6.96
N VAL A 468 29.73 8.40 6.29
CA VAL A 468 29.92 6.97 6.63
C VAL A 468 28.71 6.02 6.57
N GLY A 469 28.82 5.04 5.68
CA GLY A 469 28.01 3.83 5.65
C GLY A 469 28.70 2.76 4.80
N VAL A 470 29.26 1.73 5.44
CA VAL A 470 29.91 0.59 4.77
C VAL A 470 28.83 -0.40 4.31
N TYR A 471 28.87 -0.82 3.05
CA TYR A 471 28.16 -2.02 2.60
C TYR A 471 29.11 -3.22 2.65
N ILE A 472 28.69 -4.26 3.38
CA ILE A 472 29.14 -5.63 3.16
C ILE A 472 28.08 -6.27 2.27
N ASP A 473 28.50 -7.00 1.24
CA ASP A 473 27.65 -7.96 0.54
C ASP A 473 28.35 -9.33 0.62
N ASP A 474 27.60 -10.33 1.06
CA ASP A 474 28.09 -11.68 1.37
C ASP A 474 27.77 -12.62 0.20
N THR A 475 28.74 -13.45 -0.22
CA THR A 475 28.59 -14.80 -0.83
C THR A 475 29.95 -15.25 -1.40
N ASN A 476 30.38 -16.53 -1.38
CA ASN A 476 29.87 -17.72 -0.71
C ASN A 476 30.98 -18.80 -0.58
N ASN A 477 30.87 -19.66 0.43
CA ASN A 477 31.39 -21.04 0.53
C ASN A 477 32.75 -21.45 -0.11
N SER A 478 33.80 -21.37 0.71
CA SER A 478 34.44 -22.55 1.30
C SER A 478 34.75 -23.80 0.44
N GLN A 479 35.68 -23.67 -0.53
CA GLN A 479 36.64 -24.75 -0.80
C GLN A 479 38.05 -24.18 -0.97
N ILE A 480 38.78 -24.07 0.14
CA ILE A 480 40.13 -23.49 0.17
C ILE A 480 41.15 -24.56 -0.21
N THR A 481 41.48 -24.64 -1.50
CA THR A 481 42.65 -25.37 -1.98
C THR A 481 43.87 -24.44 -1.94
N ILE A 482 44.53 -24.37 -0.79
CA ILE A 482 45.81 -23.65 -0.68
C ILE A 482 46.90 -24.38 -1.48
N THR A 483 47.60 -23.64 -2.32
CA THR A 483 48.78 -24.10 -3.06
C THR A 483 49.93 -24.43 -2.12
N MET A 484 50.93 -25.20 -2.58
CA MET A 484 52.09 -25.54 -1.74
C MET A 484 52.80 -24.29 -1.21
N GLY A 485 52.92 -23.24 -2.02
CA GLY A 485 53.49 -21.95 -1.60
C GLY A 485 52.65 -21.24 -0.54
N GLU A 486 51.32 -21.34 -0.58
CA GLU A 486 50.44 -20.79 0.47
C GLU A 486 50.51 -21.62 1.77
N TYR A 487 50.61 -22.95 1.66
CA TYR A 487 50.86 -23.84 2.80
C TYR A 487 52.20 -23.54 3.47
N GLU A 488 53.27 -23.37 2.69
CA GLU A 488 54.59 -22.93 3.18
C GLU A 488 54.54 -21.51 3.78
N SER A 489 53.74 -20.60 3.20
CA SER A 489 53.52 -19.25 3.75
C SER A 489 52.74 -19.26 5.08
N LEU A 490 51.78 -20.19 5.23
CA LEU A 490 51.08 -20.47 6.48
C LEU A 490 52.01 -21.07 7.53
N ILE A 491 52.89 -22.01 7.16
CA ILE A 491 53.94 -22.53 8.04
C ILE A 491 54.91 -21.42 8.46
N GLN A 492 55.33 -20.55 7.55
CA GLN A 492 56.18 -19.40 7.90
C GLN A 492 55.47 -18.41 8.83
N LYS A 493 54.17 -18.16 8.65
CA LYS A 493 53.38 -17.32 9.57
C LYS A 493 53.22 -17.97 10.94
N ALA A 494 53.02 -19.29 11.02
CA ALA A 494 53.00 -20.03 12.29
C ALA A 494 54.36 -20.00 13.00
N HIS A 495 55.47 -20.14 12.25
CA HIS A 495 56.83 -19.97 12.80
C HIS A 495 57.07 -18.55 13.31
N LYS A 496 56.61 -17.51 12.60
CA LYS A 496 56.69 -16.11 13.05
C LYS A 496 55.84 -15.86 14.30
N ALA A 497 54.68 -16.51 14.43
CA ALA A 497 53.88 -16.44 15.66
C ALA A 497 54.58 -17.11 16.86
N ASN A 498 55.23 -18.27 16.66
CA ASN A 498 56.06 -18.90 17.69
C ASN A 498 57.29 -18.07 18.07
N GLN A 499 57.89 -17.33 17.13
CA GLN A 499 58.99 -16.41 17.44
C GLN A 499 58.58 -15.22 18.34
N VAL A 500 57.32 -14.78 18.31
CA VAL A 500 56.82 -13.74 19.23
C VAL A 500 56.74 -14.24 20.68
N GLN A 501 56.65 -15.55 20.91
CA GLN A 501 56.76 -16.15 22.26
C GLN A 501 58.22 -16.36 22.72
N GLN A 502 59.23 -16.08 21.89
CA GLN A 502 60.65 -16.28 22.21
C GLN A 502 61.52 -15.07 21.84
N SER A 503 61.48 -14.04 22.68
CA SER A 503 62.62 -13.14 22.89
C SER A 503 63.16 -13.44 24.30
N GLN A 504 64.46 -13.60 24.56
CA GLN A 504 65.70 -13.10 23.93
C GLN A 504 66.83 -14.17 23.98
N PRO A 505 68.08 -13.92 23.54
CA PRO A 505 68.58 -12.97 22.52
C PRO A 505 69.44 -13.65 21.42
N GLU A 506 69.81 -12.89 20.39
CA GLU A 506 71.17 -12.75 19.80
C GLU A 506 71.22 -12.59 18.25
N VAL A 507 71.78 -11.44 17.84
CA VAL A 507 72.78 -11.24 16.75
C VAL A 507 72.38 -11.47 15.26
N ALA A 508 72.97 -10.63 14.40
CA ALA A 508 73.03 -10.63 12.92
C ALA A 508 71.72 -10.23 12.18
N THR A 509 71.66 -9.14 11.38
CA THR A 509 72.28 -8.90 10.04
C THR A 509 71.95 -10.02 9.04
N GLU A 510 71.39 -9.81 7.84
CA GLU A 510 71.12 -8.60 7.03
C GLU A 510 70.01 -8.91 5.99
N PRO A 511 69.56 -7.97 5.12
CA PRO A 511 68.40 -8.15 4.24
C PRO A 511 68.73 -8.75 2.86
N VAL A 512 67.73 -9.35 2.21
CA VAL A 512 67.69 -9.49 0.74
C VAL A 512 66.27 -9.16 0.24
N GLU A 513 66.17 -8.04 -0.47
CA GLU A 513 65.02 -7.63 -1.29
C GLU A 513 65.15 -8.24 -2.71
N THR A 514 64.11 -8.17 -3.55
CA THR A 514 64.04 -7.18 -4.66
C THR A 514 62.93 -7.49 -5.68
N ASP A 515 62.82 -8.72 -6.17
CA ASP A 515 62.19 -8.97 -7.48
C ASP A 515 60.67 -8.68 -7.56
N SER A 516 59.86 -9.10 -6.59
CA SER A 516 58.39 -8.94 -6.69
C SER A 516 57.88 -7.49 -6.54
N VAL A 517 58.74 -6.55 -6.16
CA VAL A 517 58.37 -5.13 -6.00
C VAL A 517 58.45 -4.39 -7.34
N PHE A 518 59.39 -4.77 -8.21
CA PHE A 518 59.52 -4.17 -9.54
C PHE A 518 58.39 -4.61 -10.48
N GLU A 519 58.01 -5.89 -10.48
CA GLU A 519 56.90 -6.39 -11.32
C GLU A 519 55.56 -5.72 -10.98
N LEU A 520 55.25 -5.57 -9.69
CA LEU A 520 54.06 -4.85 -9.23
C LEU A 520 54.11 -3.35 -9.56
N HIS A 521 55.30 -2.75 -9.55
CA HIS A 521 55.49 -1.35 -9.92
C HIS A 521 55.25 -1.12 -11.43
N ASP A 522 55.75 -2.02 -12.28
CA ASP A 522 55.62 -1.90 -13.73
C ASP A 522 54.18 -2.20 -14.20
N LEU A 523 53.51 -3.22 -13.66
CA LEU A 523 52.07 -3.44 -13.90
C LEU A 523 51.21 -2.26 -13.45
N LYS A 524 51.55 -1.63 -12.32
CA LYS A 524 50.87 -0.40 -11.85
C LYS A 524 51.10 0.77 -12.81
N LYS A 525 52.30 0.90 -13.38
CA LYS A 525 52.66 1.93 -14.35
C LYS A 525 51.93 1.73 -15.69
N GLU A 526 51.79 0.50 -16.17
CA GLU A 526 50.97 0.16 -17.34
C GLU A 526 49.48 0.45 -17.10
N LEU A 527 48.94 0.12 -15.92
CA LEU A 527 47.56 0.44 -15.56
C LEU A 527 47.27 1.95 -15.57
N GLU A 528 48.17 2.77 -15.02
CA GLU A 528 48.00 4.23 -15.07
C GLU A 528 48.17 4.79 -16.50
N ALA A 529 49.07 4.23 -17.32
CA ALA A 529 49.19 4.60 -18.73
C ALA A 529 47.91 4.25 -19.52
N ALA A 530 47.33 3.08 -19.29
CA ALA A 530 46.07 2.66 -19.89
C ALA A 530 44.89 3.57 -19.47
N LYS A 531 44.81 3.97 -18.20
CA LYS A 531 43.80 4.94 -17.73
C LYS A 531 43.92 6.29 -18.44
N VAL A 532 45.14 6.80 -18.62
CA VAL A 532 45.38 8.08 -19.33
C VAL A 532 44.97 8.00 -20.79
N GLU A 533 45.29 6.90 -21.49
CA GLU A 533 44.88 6.74 -22.90
C GLU A 533 43.35 6.51 -23.02
N ILE A 534 42.71 5.81 -22.08
CA ILE A 534 41.24 5.71 -22.00
C ILE A 534 40.61 7.10 -21.84
N GLU A 535 41.15 7.96 -20.97
CA GLU A 535 40.60 9.30 -20.76
C GLU A 535 40.83 10.21 -21.97
N LYS A 536 41.97 10.06 -22.66
CA LYS A 536 42.23 10.71 -23.95
C LYS A 536 41.25 10.24 -25.03
N LEU A 537 41.01 8.94 -25.17
CA LEU A 537 40.03 8.38 -26.12
C LEU A 537 38.59 8.83 -25.79
N ARG A 538 38.22 8.89 -24.51
CA ARG A 538 36.94 9.49 -24.06
C ARG A 538 36.83 10.95 -24.48
N SER A 539 37.88 11.75 -24.28
CA SER A 539 37.88 13.16 -24.69
C SER A 539 37.70 13.32 -26.21
N VAL A 540 38.32 12.45 -27.01
CA VAL A 540 38.16 12.43 -28.47
C VAL A 540 36.76 11.99 -28.86
N ALA A 541 36.19 10.97 -28.20
CA ALA A 541 34.81 10.52 -28.43
C ALA A 541 33.78 11.61 -28.09
N VAL A 542 33.94 12.33 -26.97
CA VAL A 542 33.09 13.47 -26.60
C VAL A 542 33.22 14.61 -27.61
N GLN A 543 34.44 14.92 -28.09
CA GLN A 543 34.62 15.92 -29.16
C GLN A 543 33.99 15.50 -30.49
N ALA A 544 34.07 14.22 -30.85
CA ALA A 544 33.42 13.67 -32.05
C ALA A 544 31.89 13.70 -31.92
N MET A 545 31.35 13.33 -30.76
CA MET A 545 29.92 13.41 -30.44
C MET A 545 29.40 14.84 -30.50
N ASN A 546 30.10 15.81 -29.89
CA ASN A 546 29.74 17.22 -29.97
C ASN A 546 29.76 17.77 -31.41
N LYS A 547 30.73 17.34 -32.23
CA LYS A 547 30.78 17.70 -33.67
C LYS A 547 29.63 17.06 -34.46
N ALA A 548 29.27 15.81 -34.16
CA ALA A 548 28.15 15.11 -34.77
C ALA A 548 26.81 15.77 -34.40
N GLU A 549 26.60 16.11 -33.12
CA GLU A 549 25.41 16.80 -32.64
C GLU A 549 25.28 18.21 -33.26
N GLN A 550 26.38 18.94 -33.41
CA GLN A 550 26.40 20.22 -34.14
C GLN A 550 26.04 20.05 -35.63
N ALA A 551 26.57 19.01 -36.29
CA ALA A 551 26.22 18.69 -37.68
C ALA A 551 24.76 18.27 -37.83
N GLU A 552 24.20 17.54 -36.86
CA GLU A 552 22.78 17.18 -36.83
C GLU A 552 21.88 18.40 -36.59
N LYS A 553 22.23 19.29 -35.65
CA LYS A 553 21.53 20.58 -35.46
C LYS A 553 21.57 21.44 -36.71
N ALA A 554 22.71 21.50 -37.41
CA ALA A 554 22.83 22.21 -38.70
C ALA A 554 21.97 21.56 -39.80
N LYS A 555 21.98 20.23 -39.90
CA LYS A 555 21.10 19.46 -40.81
C LYS A 555 19.63 19.74 -40.52
N MET A 556 19.20 19.68 -39.27
CA MET A 556 17.82 19.95 -38.84
C MET A 556 17.39 21.39 -39.18
N ALA A 557 18.26 22.38 -39.03
CA ALA A 557 17.99 23.75 -39.45
C ALA A 557 17.78 23.86 -40.97
N ILE A 558 18.62 23.20 -41.78
CA ILE A 558 18.51 23.16 -43.24
C ILE A 558 17.26 22.39 -43.68
N GLU A 559 16.94 21.25 -43.06
CA GLU A 559 15.73 20.48 -43.33
C GLU A 559 14.45 21.23 -42.95
N GLY A 560 14.49 22.03 -41.88
CA GLY A 560 13.42 22.96 -41.51
C GLY A 560 13.21 24.04 -42.57
N GLN A 561 14.28 24.67 -43.06
CA GLN A 561 14.19 25.63 -44.17
C GLN A 561 13.66 24.97 -45.46
N LEU A 562 14.11 23.75 -45.79
CA LEU A 562 13.61 22.98 -46.93
C LEU A 562 12.15 22.52 -46.78
N ARG A 563 11.67 22.30 -45.54
CA ARG A 563 10.26 22.01 -45.26
C ARG A 563 9.42 23.26 -45.51
N ASN A 564 9.80 24.39 -44.91
CA ASN A 564 9.10 25.66 -45.08
C ASN A 564 9.10 26.13 -46.54
N TRP A 565 10.19 25.90 -47.30
CA TRP A 565 10.25 26.19 -48.73
C TRP A 565 9.32 25.30 -49.56
N ARG A 566 9.25 24.00 -49.25
CA ARG A 566 8.32 23.06 -49.90
C ARG A 566 6.87 23.46 -49.61
N GLU A 567 6.55 23.78 -48.36
CA GLU A 567 5.23 24.23 -47.94
C GLU A 567 4.85 25.55 -48.61
N HIS A 568 5.73 26.56 -48.58
CA HIS A 568 5.48 27.85 -49.25
C HIS A 568 5.26 27.65 -50.78
N LYS A 569 5.99 26.74 -51.41
CA LYS A 569 5.82 26.38 -52.83
C LYS A 569 4.50 25.64 -53.08
N GLN A 570 4.05 24.80 -52.15
CA GLN A 570 2.75 24.11 -52.22
C GLN A 570 1.59 25.08 -51.99
N ASN A 571 1.67 25.95 -50.98
CA ASN A 571 0.68 26.98 -50.68
C ASN A 571 0.52 27.96 -51.84
N ARG A 572 1.61 28.36 -52.52
CA ARG A 572 1.53 29.17 -53.75
C ARG A 572 0.82 28.44 -54.90
N ARG A 573 1.01 27.12 -55.04
CA ARG A 573 0.29 26.31 -56.05
C ARG A 573 -1.19 26.16 -55.69
N ALA A 574 -1.50 25.90 -54.42
CA ALA A 574 -2.87 25.79 -53.93
C ALA A 574 -3.63 27.13 -54.09
N ALA A 575 -3.01 28.26 -53.74
CA ALA A 575 -3.57 29.59 -53.94
C ALA A 575 -3.83 29.89 -55.44
N ALA A 576 -2.91 29.54 -56.33
CA ALA A 576 -3.13 29.68 -57.77
C ALA A 576 -4.31 28.82 -58.29
N ILE A 577 -4.45 27.58 -57.80
CA ILE A 577 -5.59 26.71 -58.12
C ILE A 577 -6.90 27.27 -57.53
N ALA A 578 -6.87 27.85 -56.33
CA ALA A 578 -8.01 28.50 -55.71
C ALA A 578 -8.44 29.75 -56.49
N SER A 579 -7.51 30.61 -56.90
CA SER A 579 -7.81 31.77 -57.75
C SER A 579 -8.41 31.37 -59.11
N LEU A 580 -7.93 30.29 -59.74
CA LEU A 580 -8.53 29.75 -60.97
C LEU A 580 -9.95 29.21 -60.74
N ARG A 581 -10.24 28.64 -59.55
CA ARG A 581 -11.61 28.26 -59.16
C ARG A 581 -12.50 29.47 -58.89
N GLU A 582 -12.00 30.48 -58.19
CA GLU A 582 -12.73 31.74 -57.96
C GLU A 582 -13.03 32.47 -59.27
N GLU A 583 -12.09 32.50 -60.22
CA GLU A 583 -12.33 33.04 -61.56
C GLU A 583 -13.36 32.20 -62.35
N SER A 584 -13.35 30.88 -62.19
CA SER A 584 -14.36 29.98 -62.81
C SER A 584 -15.75 30.22 -62.23
N ILE A 585 -15.85 30.32 -60.90
CA ILE A 585 -17.10 30.62 -60.18
C ILE A 585 -17.60 32.03 -60.55
N ALA A 586 -16.72 33.02 -60.64
CA ALA A 586 -17.07 34.36 -61.13
C ALA A 586 -17.55 34.35 -62.59
N ARG A 587 -17.11 33.39 -63.41
CA ARG A 587 -17.56 33.24 -64.81
C ARG A 587 -18.92 32.53 -64.91
N GLU A 588 -19.23 31.58 -64.02
CA GLU A 588 -20.57 30.97 -63.89
C GLU A 588 -21.62 31.96 -63.34
N ILE A 589 -21.25 32.75 -62.32
CA ILE A 589 -22.16 33.73 -61.68
C ILE A 589 -22.59 34.86 -62.66
N ASN A 590 -21.87 35.06 -63.77
CA ASN A 590 -22.18 36.07 -64.79
C ASN A 590 -23.10 35.58 -65.94
N SER A 591 -23.79 34.44 -65.79
CA SER A 591 -24.90 34.04 -66.68
C SER A 591 -26.27 34.28 -66.02
N PRO A 592 -27.09 35.23 -66.48
CA PRO A 592 -28.34 35.61 -65.81
C PRO A 592 -29.59 34.93 -66.38
N GLN A 593 -30.29 34.11 -65.57
CA GLN A 593 -31.73 33.82 -65.68
C GLN A 593 -32.23 33.14 -64.38
N ASN A 594 -32.44 33.87 -63.29
CA ASN A 594 -33.55 34.80 -63.01
C ASN A 594 -34.92 34.13 -62.85
N TYR A 595 -35.26 33.74 -61.62
CA TYR A 595 -36.63 33.89 -61.08
C TYR A 595 -36.55 34.29 -59.59
N ASN A 596 -37.19 35.42 -59.28
CA ASN A 596 -37.31 36.14 -57.99
C ASN A 596 -38.81 36.06 -57.54
N PRO A 597 -39.34 36.71 -56.47
CA PRO A 597 -38.76 37.48 -55.34
C PRO A 597 -39.30 37.01 -53.94
N LYS A 598 -39.20 37.66 -52.76
CA LYS A 598 -38.95 39.06 -52.31
C LYS A 598 -38.21 39.15 -50.95
N TYR A 599 -37.35 40.17 -50.83
CA TYR A 599 -37.22 41.27 -49.82
C TYR A 599 -37.84 41.11 -48.40
N GLU A 600 -37.31 41.67 -47.27
CA GLU A 600 -36.14 42.53 -46.92
C GLU A 600 -35.99 42.55 -45.36
N MET A 601 -34.82 42.38 -44.71
CA MET A 601 -33.68 43.30 -44.42
C MET A 601 -33.79 44.30 -43.22
N THR A 602 -33.14 43.94 -42.09
CA THR A 602 -32.30 44.82 -41.21
C THR A 602 -32.96 45.97 -40.40
N PRO A 603 -32.25 46.69 -39.47
CA PRO A 603 -30.87 46.54 -38.96
C PRO A 603 -30.73 46.49 -37.41
N LYS A 604 -29.56 46.04 -36.92
CA LYS A 604 -29.05 46.34 -35.57
C LYS A 604 -27.80 47.23 -35.66
N VAL A 605 -27.80 48.35 -34.95
CA VAL A 605 -26.77 49.40 -35.02
C VAL A 605 -26.31 49.76 -33.60
N TYR A 606 -25.05 49.37 -33.31
CA TYR A 606 -24.08 49.96 -32.37
C TYR A 606 -24.39 50.11 -30.86
N LEU A 607 -23.34 49.92 -30.06
CA LEU A 607 -22.78 51.00 -29.21
C LEU A 607 -21.24 50.87 -29.18
N PRO A 608 -20.48 51.98 -29.08
CA PRO A 608 -19.03 51.99 -29.28
C PRO A 608 -18.20 51.58 -28.04
N LEU A 609 -16.98 51.11 -28.33
CA LEU A 609 -16.02 50.53 -27.37
C LEU A 609 -15.63 51.45 -26.19
N SER A 610 -15.80 52.77 -26.35
CA SER A 610 -15.51 53.77 -25.31
C SER A 610 -16.33 53.59 -24.03
N LYS A 611 -17.53 52.99 -24.10
CA LYS A 611 -18.33 52.65 -22.92
C LYS A 611 -17.85 51.41 -22.16
N ILE A 612 -16.98 50.58 -22.75
CA ILE A 612 -16.49 49.34 -22.13
C ILE A 612 -15.15 49.58 -21.42
N LEU A 613 -14.34 50.51 -21.92
CA LEU A 613 -12.94 50.70 -21.48
C LEU A 613 -12.70 51.83 -20.45
N ASN A 614 -13.78 52.45 -19.96
CA ASN A 614 -13.80 53.28 -18.74
C ASN A 614 -12.67 54.33 -18.61
N MET A 615 -12.33 55.01 -19.70
CA MET A 615 -11.35 56.11 -19.71
C MET A 615 -12.02 57.41 -19.24
N LYS A 616 -11.42 58.08 -18.24
CA LYS A 616 -11.89 59.39 -17.75
C LYS A 616 -11.45 60.54 -18.67
N VAL A 617 -12.43 61.19 -19.30
CA VAL A 617 -12.54 62.65 -19.44
C VAL A 617 -14.01 63.01 -19.22
#